data_AF-A0A933RHG3-F1
#
_entry.id   AF-A0A933RHG3-F1
#
_cell.length_a   1.000
_cell.length_b   1.000
_cell.length_c   1.000
_cell.angle_alpha   90.00
_cell.angle_beta   90.00
_cell.angle_gamma   90.00
#
_symmetry.space_group_name_H-M   'P 1'
#
loop_
_entity.id
_entity.type
_entity.pdbx_description
1 polymer ?
#
loop_
_entity_poly.entity_id
_entity_poly.type
_entity_poly.pdbx_seq_one_letter_code
_entity_poly.pdbx_strand_id
1 'polypeptide(L)'
;MDEQHHADELLRRALIDPEASAAVALKVGGLALAEKLTVVFHGRRDLGTIQTYVANGGHGEGDQVGARDLLRVPCDLDLADASCREEAEEAYAGQARVLRDALQAADTVLAIWAAPLRDVAESQVAVLRTVDLDVQLPAHRLMPVALAAPDKQLYVVPVCGARTLAEGRPPMGIACAQQDVAHVYPLPDDPEACLEDFLDRAADHAREMAERLENQERSVRRFLELNGGEGHFEAA
;
A
#
# COMPACT_ATOMS: atom_id res chain seq x y z
N MET A 1 17.66 7.40 -6.88
CA MET A 1 17.66 6.57 -8.11
C MET A 1 17.90 5.13 -7.66
N ASP A 2 16.94 4.23 -7.52
CA ASP A 2 15.49 4.30 -7.69
C ASP A 2 14.94 2.95 -7.11
N GLU A 3 14.58 2.90 -5.83
CA GLU A 3 14.10 1.66 -5.16
C GLU A 3 12.84 1.10 -5.83
N GLN A 4 12.00 1.99 -6.37
CA GLN A 4 10.84 1.68 -7.21
C GLN A 4 11.24 0.90 -8.49
N HIS A 5 12.31 1.34 -9.17
CA HIS A 5 12.86 0.67 -10.35
C HIS A 5 13.49 -0.69 -10.02
N HIS A 6 14.03 -0.84 -8.81
CA HIS A 6 14.53 -2.14 -8.35
C HIS A 6 13.40 -3.11 -8.05
N ALA A 7 12.30 -2.64 -7.45
CA ALA A 7 11.09 -3.44 -7.23
C ALA A 7 10.42 -3.85 -8.56
N ASP A 8 10.32 -2.93 -9.52
CA ASP A 8 9.78 -3.20 -10.86
C ASP A 8 10.68 -4.14 -11.68
N GLU A 9 12.00 -3.99 -11.61
CA GLU A 9 12.94 -4.90 -12.27
C GLU A 9 12.98 -6.27 -11.59
N LEU A 10 12.81 -6.34 -10.26
CA LEU A 10 12.64 -7.59 -9.52
C LEU A 10 11.31 -8.27 -9.86
N LEU A 11 10.22 -7.53 -10.05
CA LEU A 11 8.91 -8.02 -10.52
C LEU A 11 9.00 -8.50 -11.98
N ARG A 12 9.69 -7.76 -12.84
CA ARG A 12 9.94 -8.13 -14.24
C ARG A 12 10.77 -9.40 -14.33
N ARG A 13 11.87 -9.50 -13.57
CA ARG A 13 12.68 -10.74 -13.46
C ARG A 13 11.90 -11.87 -12.77
N ALA A 14 11.04 -11.57 -11.80
CA ALA A 14 10.17 -12.55 -11.13
C ALA A 14 9.27 -13.29 -12.12
N LEU A 15 8.82 -12.60 -13.18
CA LEU A 15 7.87 -13.10 -14.17
C LEU A 15 8.55 -13.84 -15.33
N ILE A 16 9.89 -13.82 -15.43
CA ILE A 16 10.63 -14.22 -16.66
C ILE A 16 11.39 -15.54 -16.52
N ASP A 17 11.64 -16.06 -15.31
CA ASP A 17 12.36 -17.34 -15.12
C ASP A 17 11.42 -18.50 -14.68
N PRO A 18 10.87 -19.27 -15.64
CA PRO A 18 9.96 -20.38 -15.35
C PRO A 18 10.64 -21.61 -14.73
N GLU A 19 11.98 -21.71 -14.73
CA GLU A 19 12.69 -22.84 -14.09
C GLU A 19 12.99 -22.59 -12.60
N ALA A 20 12.97 -21.32 -12.17
CA ALA A 20 13.27 -20.91 -10.79
C ALA A 20 12.05 -20.41 -9.99
N SER A 21 10.85 -20.45 -10.58
CA SER A 21 9.63 -19.91 -9.99
C SER A 21 8.41 -20.81 -10.19
N ALA A 22 7.43 -20.69 -9.30
CA ALA A 22 6.14 -21.36 -9.40
C ALA A 22 5.01 -20.41 -8.99
N ALA A 23 3.93 -20.40 -9.75
CA ALA A 23 2.77 -19.55 -9.49
C ALA A 23 1.49 -20.37 -9.33
N VAL A 24 0.65 -20.00 -8.35
CA VAL A 24 -0.68 -20.58 -8.13
C VAL A 24 -1.70 -19.46 -8.07
N ALA A 25 -2.73 -19.49 -8.93
CA ALA A 25 -3.80 -18.50 -8.98
C ALA A 25 -5.13 -19.07 -8.47
N LEU A 26 -5.75 -18.39 -7.52
CA LEU A 26 -7.04 -18.76 -6.94
C LEU A 26 -8.05 -17.63 -7.08
N LYS A 27 -9.22 -17.94 -7.64
CA LYS A 27 -10.33 -16.98 -7.78
C LYS A 27 -11.07 -16.85 -6.45
N VAL A 28 -11.33 -15.60 -6.06
CA VAL A 28 -12.06 -15.21 -4.86
C VAL A 28 -13.23 -14.31 -5.28
N GLY A 29 -14.44 -14.60 -4.81
CA GLY A 29 -15.64 -13.82 -5.11
C GLY A 29 -16.45 -13.51 -3.86
N GLY A 30 -17.47 -12.64 -4.01
CA GLY A 30 -18.44 -12.32 -2.96
C GLY A 30 -17.97 -11.25 -1.96
N LEU A 31 -17.13 -10.31 -2.39
CA LEU A 31 -16.73 -9.18 -1.55
C LEU A 31 -17.75 -8.05 -1.71
N ALA A 32 -18.04 -7.32 -0.64
CA ALA A 32 -19.11 -6.33 -0.60
C ALA A 32 -18.82 -5.11 -1.49
N LEU A 33 -17.53 -4.76 -1.66
CA LEU A 33 -17.12 -3.68 -2.53
C LEU A 33 -16.44 -4.20 -3.81
N ALA A 34 -15.92 -5.44 -3.86
CA ALA A 34 -15.28 -6.02 -5.06
C ALA A 34 -16.02 -7.25 -5.60
N GLU A 35 -16.44 -7.24 -6.87
CA GLU A 35 -17.19 -8.37 -7.44
C GLU A 35 -16.38 -9.67 -7.45
N LYS A 36 -15.10 -9.61 -7.88
CA LYS A 36 -14.16 -10.75 -7.95
C LYS A 36 -12.71 -10.27 -7.83
N LEU A 37 -11.87 -11.10 -7.22
CA LEU A 37 -10.41 -10.95 -7.14
C LEU A 37 -9.73 -12.27 -7.46
N THR A 38 -8.45 -12.21 -7.84
CA THR A 38 -7.58 -13.38 -8.03
C THR A 38 -6.38 -13.26 -7.12
N VAL A 39 -6.16 -14.24 -6.25
CA VAL A 39 -4.99 -14.33 -5.38
C VAL A 39 -3.94 -15.16 -6.11
N VAL A 40 -2.74 -14.61 -6.28
CA VAL A 40 -1.62 -15.27 -6.94
C VAL A 40 -0.49 -15.44 -5.94
N PHE A 41 -0.14 -16.69 -5.65
CA PHE A 41 1.05 -17.02 -4.86
C PHE A 41 2.21 -17.28 -5.80
N HIS A 42 3.30 -16.54 -5.65
CA HIS A 42 4.48 -16.63 -6.49
C HIS A 42 5.71 -17.01 -5.66
N GLY A 43 6.09 -18.28 -5.72
CA GLY A 43 7.27 -18.81 -5.06
C GLY A 43 8.54 -18.52 -5.86
N ARG A 44 9.57 -17.99 -5.20
CA ARG A 44 10.86 -17.70 -5.82
C ARG A 44 12.01 -18.32 -5.06
N ARG A 45 12.75 -19.20 -5.74
CA ARG A 45 13.88 -19.91 -5.12
C ARG A 45 15.05 -19.00 -4.79
N ASP A 46 15.29 -17.98 -5.63
CA ASP A 46 16.38 -17.02 -5.47
C ASP A 46 16.15 -16.02 -4.33
N LEU A 47 14.89 -15.71 -4.03
CA LEU A 47 14.51 -14.84 -2.92
C LEU A 47 14.21 -15.60 -1.62
N GLY A 48 14.09 -16.93 -1.67
CA GLY A 48 13.77 -17.76 -0.50
C GLY A 48 12.42 -17.45 0.13
N THR A 49 11.49 -16.85 -0.63
CA THR A 49 10.18 -16.41 -0.13
C THR A 49 9.09 -16.66 -1.15
N ILE A 50 7.86 -16.84 -0.64
CA ILE A 50 6.64 -16.82 -1.44
C ILE A 50 6.05 -15.43 -1.36
N GLN A 51 5.73 -14.86 -2.51
CA GLN A 51 5.18 -13.52 -2.65
C GLN A 51 3.70 -13.64 -2.99
N THR A 52 2.84 -12.99 -2.22
CA THR A 52 1.41 -12.98 -2.49
C THR A 52 1.03 -11.73 -3.27
N TYR A 53 0.31 -11.92 -4.36
CA TYR A 53 -0.26 -10.85 -5.18
C TYR A 53 -1.77 -11.00 -5.25
N VAL A 54 -2.47 -9.90 -5.47
CA VAL A 54 -3.91 -9.88 -5.75
C VAL A 54 -4.15 -9.08 -7.02
N ALA A 55 -4.96 -9.63 -7.92
CA ALA A 55 -5.43 -8.94 -9.11
C ALA A 55 -6.94 -8.74 -9.05
N ASN A 56 -7.42 -7.62 -9.58
CA ASN A 56 -8.85 -7.39 -9.75
C ASN A 56 -9.44 -8.34 -10.80
N GLY A 57 -10.66 -8.87 -10.58
CA GLY A 57 -11.32 -9.77 -11.52
C GLY A 57 -11.05 -11.26 -11.26
N GLY A 58 -11.69 -12.11 -12.06
CA GLY A 58 -11.66 -13.57 -11.90
C GLY A 58 -10.73 -14.27 -12.89
N HIS A 59 -9.44 -13.95 -12.84
CA HIS A 59 -8.39 -14.50 -13.70
C HIS A 59 -8.11 -15.98 -13.41
N GLY A 60 -8.06 -16.79 -14.45
CA GLY A 60 -7.75 -18.21 -14.41
C GLY A 60 -6.29 -18.52 -14.77
N GLU A 61 -5.96 -19.81 -14.72
CA GLU A 61 -4.67 -20.31 -15.18
C GLU A 61 -4.46 -19.97 -16.67
N GLY A 62 -3.31 -19.39 -17.00
CA GLY A 62 -2.96 -18.96 -18.36
C GLY A 62 -3.43 -17.55 -18.76
N ASP A 63 -4.23 -16.87 -17.92
CA ASP A 63 -4.58 -15.47 -18.17
C ASP A 63 -3.36 -14.57 -17.97
N GLN A 64 -3.12 -13.67 -18.92
CA GLN A 64 -2.10 -12.64 -18.76
C GLN A 64 -2.63 -11.53 -17.84
N VAL A 65 -2.02 -11.41 -16.67
CA VAL A 65 -2.24 -10.27 -15.76
C VAL A 65 -1.06 -9.33 -15.91
N GLY A 66 -1.33 -8.05 -16.20
CA GLY A 66 -0.27 -7.06 -16.31
C GLY A 66 0.42 -6.85 -14.96
N ALA A 67 1.71 -6.51 -14.98
CA ALA A 67 2.44 -6.18 -13.75
C ALA A 67 1.77 -5.06 -12.93
N ARG A 68 1.09 -4.13 -13.62
CA ARG A 68 0.31 -3.03 -13.01
C ARG A 68 -1.02 -3.46 -12.40
N ASP A 69 -1.49 -4.65 -12.77
CA ASP A 69 -2.74 -5.22 -12.27
C ASP A 69 -2.50 -6.18 -11.09
N LEU A 70 -1.22 -6.46 -10.78
CA LEU A 70 -0.80 -7.29 -9.65
C LEU A 70 -0.46 -6.41 -8.45
N LEU A 71 -1.28 -6.51 -7.41
CA LEU A 71 -1.09 -5.80 -6.15
C LEU A 71 -0.37 -6.70 -5.16
N ARG A 72 0.86 -6.35 -4.77
CA ARG A 72 1.63 -7.07 -3.74
C ARG A 72 0.90 -6.95 -2.39
N VAL A 73 0.52 -8.07 -1.80
CA VAL A 73 -0.09 -8.10 -0.47
C VAL A 73 0.97 -8.48 0.57
N PRO A 74 1.05 -7.76 1.70
CA PRO A 74 2.04 -7.95 2.76
C PRO A 74 1.78 -9.19 3.66
N CYS A 75 1.09 -10.19 3.11
CA CYS A 75 0.70 -11.40 3.82
C CYS A 75 1.45 -12.56 3.18
N ASP A 76 2.43 -13.10 3.90
CA ASP A 76 3.26 -14.19 3.39
C ASP A 76 2.49 -15.52 3.44
N LEU A 77 2.58 -16.30 2.36
CA LEU A 77 2.09 -17.66 2.32
C LEU A 77 3.03 -18.56 3.13
N ASP A 78 2.47 -19.31 4.07
CA ASP A 78 3.22 -20.26 4.88
C ASP A 78 2.92 -21.70 4.45
N LEU A 79 3.95 -22.43 4.04
CA LEU A 79 3.87 -23.85 3.68
C LEU A 79 4.77 -24.71 4.57
N ALA A 80 5.30 -24.17 5.68
CA ALA A 80 6.30 -24.85 6.50
C ALA A 80 5.84 -26.22 7.01
N ASP A 81 4.54 -26.38 7.26
CA ASP A 81 3.94 -27.62 7.76
C ASP A 81 3.45 -28.56 6.65
N ALA A 82 3.51 -28.15 5.37
CA ALA A 82 3.06 -28.98 4.26
C ALA A 82 4.14 -30.00 3.86
N SER A 83 3.89 -31.27 4.13
CA SER A 83 4.81 -32.37 3.82
C SER A 83 4.55 -33.01 2.45
N CYS A 84 3.39 -32.72 1.85
CA CYS A 84 3.00 -33.22 0.54
C CYS A 84 2.21 -32.20 -0.29
N ARG A 85 1.97 -32.54 -1.57
CA ARG A 85 1.22 -31.70 -2.50
C ARG A 85 -0.22 -31.45 -2.04
N GLU A 86 -0.89 -32.46 -1.52
CA GLU A 86 -2.26 -32.37 -1.04
C GLU A 86 -2.38 -31.38 0.13
N GLU A 87 -1.47 -31.49 1.11
CA GLU A 87 -1.39 -30.54 2.24
C GLU A 87 -1.04 -29.11 1.79
N ALA A 88 -0.19 -28.96 0.77
CA ALA A 88 0.11 -27.64 0.20
C ALA A 88 -1.13 -27.04 -0.50
N GLU A 89 -1.89 -27.85 -1.26
CA GLU A 89 -3.13 -27.41 -1.90
C GLU A 89 -4.20 -27.01 -0.86
N GLU A 90 -4.31 -27.75 0.25
CA GLU A 90 -5.16 -27.38 1.37
C GLU A 90 -4.70 -26.07 2.03
N ALA A 91 -3.39 -25.89 2.24
CA ALA A 91 -2.81 -24.68 2.79
C ALA A 91 -3.06 -23.45 1.89
N TYR A 92 -2.93 -23.59 0.56
CA TYR A 92 -3.27 -22.55 -0.41
C TYR A 92 -4.74 -22.12 -0.27
N ALA A 93 -5.66 -23.09 -0.25
CA ALA A 93 -7.09 -22.84 -0.14
C ALA A 93 -7.46 -22.26 1.23
N GLY A 94 -6.82 -22.73 2.31
CA GLY A 94 -6.97 -22.20 3.66
C GLY A 94 -6.58 -20.73 3.74
N GLN A 95 -5.37 -20.39 3.31
CA GLN A 95 -4.85 -19.03 3.38
C GLN A 95 -5.57 -18.08 2.41
N ALA A 96 -5.96 -18.54 1.22
CA ALA A 96 -6.79 -17.75 0.31
C ALA A 96 -8.16 -17.41 0.92
N ARG A 97 -8.78 -18.34 1.67
CA ARG A 97 -10.00 -18.05 2.43
C ARG A 97 -9.78 -17.00 3.52
N VAL A 98 -8.67 -17.09 4.25
CA VAL A 98 -8.35 -16.08 5.27
C VAL A 98 -8.12 -14.70 4.65
N LEU A 99 -7.41 -14.63 3.52
CA LEU A 99 -7.20 -13.37 2.79
C LEU A 99 -8.53 -12.78 2.30
N ARG A 100 -9.43 -13.61 1.76
CA ARG A 100 -10.80 -13.18 1.41
C ARG A 100 -11.52 -12.59 2.63
N ASP A 101 -11.51 -13.31 3.76
CA ASP A 101 -12.20 -12.87 4.97
C ASP A 101 -11.60 -11.55 5.49
N ALA A 102 -10.29 -11.38 5.38
CA ALA A 102 -9.61 -10.13 5.70
C ALA A 102 -10.06 -8.98 4.78
N LEU A 103 -10.12 -9.22 3.46
CA LEU A 103 -10.57 -8.21 2.49
C LEU A 103 -12.03 -7.83 2.71
N GLN A 104 -12.88 -8.78 3.07
CA GLN A 104 -14.27 -8.50 3.43
C GLN A 104 -14.38 -7.70 4.73
N ALA A 105 -13.53 -7.99 5.71
CA ALA A 105 -13.44 -7.18 6.93
C ALA A 105 -12.95 -5.76 6.61
N ALA A 106 -11.98 -5.62 5.71
CA ALA A 106 -11.49 -4.33 5.22
C ALA A 106 -12.60 -3.50 4.56
N ASP A 107 -13.38 -4.12 3.66
CA ASP A 107 -14.55 -3.49 3.04
C ASP A 107 -15.56 -3.01 4.09
N THR A 108 -15.81 -3.83 5.12
CA THR A 108 -16.75 -3.50 6.21
C THR A 108 -16.26 -2.30 7.01
N VAL A 109 -14.97 -2.27 7.34
CA VAL A 109 -14.37 -1.14 8.05
C VAL A 109 -14.43 0.11 7.18
N LEU A 110 -14.05 0.04 5.91
CA LEU A 110 -14.10 1.21 5.02
C LEU A 110 -15.54 1.71 4.82
N ALA A 111 -16.54 0.84 4.80
CA ALA A 111 -17.93 1.28 4.76
C ALA A 111 -18.31 2.15 5.97
N ILE A 112 -17.77 1.87 7.16
CA ILE A 112 -17.96 2.67 8.38
C ILE A 112 -17.26 4.02 8.24
N TRP A 113 -16.04 4.04 7.70
CA TRP A 113 -15.23 5.26 7.56
C TRP A 113 -15.66 6.17 6.40
N ALA A 114 -16.43 5.66 5.44
CA ALA A 114 -16.79 6.39 4.22
C ALA A 114 -17.63 7.65 4.47
N ALA A 115 -18.54 7.63 5.45
CA ALA A 115 -19.34 8.80 5.80
C ALA A 115 -18.52 9.86 6.56
N PRO A 116 -17.82 9.52 7.67
CA PRO A 116 -16.90 10.43 8.36
C PRO A 116 -15.89 11.11 7.43
N LEU A 117 -15.26 10.32 6.53
CA LEU A 117 -14.31 10.87 5.56
C LEU A 117 -14.98 11.84 4.59
N ARG A 118 -16.20 11.56 4.13
CA ARG A 118 -16.92 12.46 3.23
C ARG A 118 -17.24 13.78 3.91
N ASP A 119 -17.65 13.72 5.17
CA ASP A 119 -18.05 14.90 5.94
C ASP A 119 -16.83 15.78 6.24
N VAL A 120 -15.73 15.18 6.70
CA VAL A 120 -14.46 15.89 6.96
C VAL A 120 -13.80 16.40 5.67
N ALA A 121 -13.84 15.61 4.60
CA ALA A 121 -13.27 16.02 3.32
C ALA A 121 -14.13 17.04 2.58
N GLU A 122 -15.41 17.18 2.94
CA GLU A 122 -16.41 17.99 2.22
C GLU A 122 -16.43 17.69 0.71
N SER A 123 -16.05 16.47 0.32
CA SER A 123 -15.83 16.07 -1.07
C SER A 123 -16.41 14.69 -1.34
N GLN A 124 -16.47 14.31 -2.62
CA GLN A 124 -16.75 12.92 -2.95
C GLN A 124 -15.60 12.03 -2.48
N VAL A 125 -15.96 10.85 -2.00
CA VAL A 125 -15.04 9.79 -1.61
C VAL A 125 -15.15 8.67 -2.62
N ALA A 126 -14.02 8.29 -3.21
CA ALA A 126 -13.89 7.15 -4.10
C ALA A 126 -13.32 5.94 -3.35
N VAL A 127 -13.71 4.74 -3.77
CA VAL A 127 -13.05 3.51 -3.33
C VAL A 127 -11.96 3.19 -4.34
N LEU A 128 -10.71 3.20 -3.90
CA LEU A 128 -9.56 2.78 -4.69
C LEU A 128 -9.21 1.33 -4.38
N ARG A 129 -8.84 0.57 -5.41
CA ARG A 129 -8.34 -0.81 -5.27
C ARG A 129 -6.94 -0.90 -5.84
N THR A 130 -6.00 -0.43 -5.03
CA THR A 130 -4.58 -0.33 -5.36
C THR A 130 -3.78 -0.45 -4.06
N VAL A 131 -2.53 -0.91 -4.16
CA VAL A 131 -1.55 -0.84 -3.07
C VAL A 131 -0.61 0.36 -3.24
N ASP A 132 -0.54 0.91 -4.46
CA ASP A 132 0.14 2.16 -4.76
C ASP A 132 -0.82 3.30 -4.41
N LEU A 133 -0.56 3.94 -3.28
CA LEU A 133 -1.14 5.25 -2.99
C LEU A 133 -0.15 6.31 -3.46
N ASP A 134 -0.65 7.46 -3.88
CA ASP A 134 0.19 8.63 -4.20
C ASP A 134 0.89 9.22 -2.94
N VAL A 135 0.79 8.53 -1.79
CA VAL A 135 1.33 8.91 -0.49
C VAL A 135 2.17 7.77 0.07
N GLN A 136 3.40 8.10 0.48
CA GLN A 136 4.32 7.14 1.10
C GLN A 136 3.85 6.81 2.51
N LEU A 137 3.33 5.60 2.71
CA LEU A 137 2.92 5.13 4.04
C LEU A 137 4.11 4.49 4.79
N PRO A 138 4.34 4.85 6.06
CA PRO A 138 5.52 4.42 6.85
C PRO A 138 5.53 2.92 7.20
N ALA A 139 4.52 2.15 6.80
CA ALA A 139 4.48 0.70 6.99
C ALA A 139 4.12 -0.01 5.68
N HIS A 140 4.96 -0.94 5.26
CA HIS A 140 4.86 -1.75 4.03
C HIS A 140 3.65 -2.72 4.00
N ARG A 141 2.58 -2.47 4.75
CA ARG A 141 1.52 -3.45 4.99
C ARG A 141 0.11 -2.91 4.80
N LEU A 142 -0.18 -2.51 3.58
CA LEU A 142 -1.49 -2.01 3.19
C LEU A 142 -2.36 -3.14 2.64
N MET A 143 -3.65 -3.05 2.91
CA MET A 143 -4.63 -3.84 2.18
C MET A 143 -4.83 -3.21 0.79
N PRO A 144 -5.17 -4.01 -0.25
CA PRO A 144 -5.32 -3.54 -1.64
C PRO A 144 -6.63 -2.78 -1.88
N VAL A 145 -7.11 -2.06 -0.87
CA VAL A 145 -8.34 -1.26 -0.89
C VAL A 145 -8.18 -0.04 0.01
N ALA A 146 -8.66 1.10 -0.46
CA ALA A 146 -8.61 2.37 0.26
C ALA A 146 -9.84 3.21 -0.04
N LEU A 147 -10.19 4.12 0.86
CA LEU A 147 -11.00 5.28 0.53
C LEU A 147 -10.07 6.43 0.16
N ALA A 148 -10.46 7.20 -0.85
CA ALA A 148 -9.76 8.40 -1.26
C ALA A 148 -10.73 9.57 -1.38
N ALA A 149 -10.34 10.71 -0.82
CA ALA A 149 -10.92 12.02 -1.08
C ALA A 149 -9.94 12.78 -1.99
N PRO A 150 -10.09 12.72 -3.32
CA PRO A 150 -9.06 13.18 -4.27
C PRO A 150 -8.80 14.68 -4.15
N ASP A 151 -9.84 15.47 -3.89
CA ASP A 151 -9.76 16.93 -3.82
C ASP A 151 -8.85 17.40 -2.67
N LYS A 152 -8.77 16.62 -1.59
CA LYS A 152 -7.88 16.88 -0.44
C LYS A 152 -6.65 15.96 -0.41
N GLN A 153 -6.48 15.09 -1.41
CA GLN A 153 -5.45 14.04 -1.45
C GLN A 153 -5.35 13.24 -0.14
N LEU A 154 -6.50 12.97 0.47
CA LEU A 154 -6.61 12.26 1.74
C LEU A 154 -7.03 10.80 1.49
N TYR A 155 -6.30 9.87 2.06
CA TYR A 155 -6.51 8.44 1.91
C TYR A 155 -6.73 7.77 3.26
N VAL A 156 -7.68 6.85 3.32
CA VAL A 156 -7.96 5.99 4.48
C VAL A 156 -7.78 4.54 4.06
N VAL A 157 -6.82 3.85 4.63
CA VAL A 157 -6.34 2.55 4.15
C VAL A 157 -6.26 1.54 5.30
N PRO A 158 -6.93 0.39 5.22
CA PRO A 158 -6.79 -0.66 6.23
C PRO A 158 -5.37 -1.22 6.20
N VAL A 159 -4.79 -1.43 7.38
CA VAL A 159 -3.44 -1.98 7.52
C VAL A 159 -3.44 -3.42 8.01
N CYS A 160 -2.48 -4.18 7.49
CA CYS A 160 -2.16 -5.53 7.94
C CYS A 160 -1.01 -5.49 8.95
N GLY A 161 -1.02 -6.41 9.93
CA GLY A 161 0.14 -6.61 10.80
C GLY A 161 1.25 -7.43 10.14
N ALA A 162 2.32 -7.66 10.89
CA ALA A 162 3.51 -8.35 10.40
C ALA A 162 3.44 -9.85 10.25
N ARG A 163 2.32 -10.43 10.64
CA ARG A 163 2.18 -11.84 10.89
C ARG A 163 1.54 -12.53 9.70
N THR A 164 1.73 -13.84 9.62
CA THR A 164 1.05 -14.69 8.63
C THR A 164 -0.47 -14.56 8.80
N LEU A 165 -1.23 -14.86 7.75
CA LEU A 165 -2.70 -14.87 7.80
C LEU A 165 -3.25 -15.75 8.93
N ALA A 166 -2.46 -16.69 9.45
CA ALA A 166 -2.84 -17.61 10.52
C ALA A 166 -2.86 -16.98 11.94
N GLU A 167 -2.08 -15.93 12.21
CA GLU A 167 -1.83 -15.44 13.58
C GLU A 167 -2.75 -14.29 14.04
N GLY A 168 -3.70 -13.87 13.20
CA GLY A 168 -4.69 -12.84 13.50
C GLY A 168 -5.40 -12.37 12.24
N ARG A 169 -6.71 -12.09 12.32
CA ARG A 169 -7.49 -11.66 11.15
C ARG A 169 -7.32 -10.15 10.94
N PRO A 170 -6.79 -9.70 9.79
CA PRO A 170 -6.81 -8.28 9.41
C PRO A 170 -8.25 -7.80 9.15
N PRO A 171 -8.46 -6.46 9.06
CA PRO A 171 -7.47 -5.41 9.31
C PRO A 171 -7.07 -5.32 10.80
N MET A 172 -5.90 -4.73 11.08
CA MET A 172 -5.43 -4.51 12.47
C MET A 172 -5.49 -3.04 12.89
N GLY A 173 -5.64 -2.14 11.93
CA GLY A 173 -5.74 -0.71 12.11
C GLY A 173 -6.16 -0.04 10.82
N ILE A 174 -6.21 1.29 10.86
CA ILE A 174 -6.53 2.16 9.73
C ILE A 174 -5.46 3.23 9.63
N ALA A 175 -4.81 3.31 8.47
CA ALA A 175 -3.93 4.41 8.15
C ALA A 175 -4.74 5.57 7.56
N CYS A 176 -4.57 6.77 8.10
CA CYS A 176 -4.90 8.01 7.41
C CYS A 176 -3.62 8.60 6.81
N ALA A 177 -3.72 9.13 5.60
CA ALA A 177 -2.56 9.51 4.82
C ALA A 177 -2.84 10.70 3.91
N GLN A 178 -1.89 11.62 3.83
CA GLN A 178 -1.82 12.73 2.89
C GLN A 178 -0.35 12.88 2.46
N GLN A 179 -0.06 13.66 1.43
CA GLN A 179 1.31 13.85 0.95
C GLN A 179 2.28 14.12 2.12
N ASP A 180 3.32 13.29 2.23
CA ASP A 180 4.39 13.33 3.24
C ASP A 180 3.97 13.09 4.71
N VAL A 181 2.69 12.82 4.98
CA VAL A 181 2.16 12.59 6.34
C VAL A 181 1.28 11.35 6.39
N ALA A 182 1.52 10.52 7.39
CA ALA A 182 0.73 9.32 7.61
C ALA A 182 0.64 8.97 9.09
N HIS A 183 -0.51 8.47 9.50
CA HIS A 183 -0.71 7.96 10.85
C HIS A 183 -1.59 6.72 10.85
N VAL A 184 -1.29 5.76 11.73
CA VAL A 184 -2.05 4.50 11.85
C VAL A 184 -2.79 4.50 13.18
N TYR A 185 -4.12 4.43 13.09
CA TYR A 185 -5.03 4.32 14.22
C TYR A 185 -5.45 2.86 14.45
N PRO A 186 -5.60 2.43 15.72
CA PRO A 186 -6.32 1.21 16.07
C PRO A 186 -7.76 1.16 15.50
N LEU A 187 -8.25 -0.03 15.16
CA LEU A 187 -9.63 -0.21 14.68
C LEU A 187 -10.78 0.19 15.61
N PRO A 188 -10.70 0.00 16.95
CA PRO A 188 -11.83 0.35 17.82
C PRO A 188 -11.99 1.87 18.00
N ASP A 189 -11.10 2.68 17.46
CA ASP A 189 -11.15 4.12 17.59
C ASP A 189 -12.26 4.73 16.72
N ASP A 190 -12.74 5.89 17.17
CA ASP A 190 -13.80 6.64 16.51
C ASP A 190 -13.29 7.28 15.20
N PRO A 191 -13.89 6.98 14.03
CA PRO A 191 -13.40 7.49 12.76
C PRO A 191 -13.38 9.02 12.64
N GLU A 192 -14.38 9.71 13.20
CA GLU A 192 -14.45 11.18 13.15
C GLU A 192 -13.30 11.80 13.94
N ALA A 193 -13.13 11.38 15.20
CA ALA A 193 -12.03 11.85 16.04
C ALA A 193 -10.64 11.53 15.43
N CYS A 194 -10.48 10.36 14.80
CA CYS A 194 -9.22 9.99 14.14
C CYS A 194 -8.93 10.90 12.93
N LEU A 195 -9.95 11.21 12.12
CA LEU A 195 -9.79 12.07 10.95
C LEU A 195 -9.50 13.52 11.34
N GLU A 196 -10.15 14.04 12.38
CA GLU A 196 -9.86 15.36 12.94
C GLU A 196 -8.42 15.45 13.47
N ASP A 197 -8.01 14.50 14.30
CA ASP A 197 -6.62 14.40 14.79
C ASP A 197 -5.61 14.31 13.63
N PHE A 198 -5.94 13.54 12.58
CA PHE A 198 -5.07 13.42 11.41
C PHE A 198 -4.95 14.75 10.65
N LEU A 199 -6.04 15.49 10.46
CA LEU A 199 -6.01 16.78 9.79
C LEU A 199 -5.17 17.80 10.56
N ASP A 200 -5.26 17.81 11.89
CA ASP A 200 -4.44 18.67 12.73
C ASP A 200 -2.95 18.34 12.55
N ARG A 201 -2.58 17.05 12.56
CA ARG A 201 -1.21 16.60 12.27
C ARG A 201 -0.72 17.01 10.89
N ALA A 202 -1.57 16.87 9.86
CA ALA A 202 -1.23 17.26 8.50
C ALA A 202 -1.04 18.78 8.38
N ALA A 203 -1.86 19.57 9.07
CA ALA A 203 -1.74 21.03 9.13
C ALA A 203 -0.47 21.48 9.87
N ASP A 204 -0.13 20.83 10.99
CA ASP A 204 1.15 21.04 11.70
C ASP A 204 2.34 20.76 10.78
N HIS A 205 2.34 19.61 10.10
CA HIS A 205 3.41 19.24 9.18
C HIS A 205 3.55 20.23 8.01
N ALA A 206 2.44 20.68 7.42
CA ALA A 206 2.46 21.66 6.34
C ALA A 206 3.08 22.99 6.79
N ARG A 207 2.78 23.44 8.03
CA ARG A 207 3.40 24.62 8.63
C ARG A 207 4.91 24.44 8.83
N GLU A 208 5.34 23.33 9.40
CA GLU A 208 6.77 23.03 9.56
C GLU A 208 7.50 22.98 8.22
N MET A 209 6.88 22.41 7.19
CA MET A 209 7.45 22.33 5.85
C MET A 209 7.58 23.71 5.20
N ALA A 210 6.58 24.59 5.36
CA ALA A 210 6.67 25.97 4.88
C ALA A 210 7.83 26.73 5.55
N GLU A 211 7.98 26.61 6.87
CA GLU A 211 9.11 27.23 7.60
C GLU A 211 10.47 26.69 7.14
N ARG A 212 10.58 25.38 6.88
CA ARG A 212 11.81 24.77 6.34
C ARG A 212 12.14 25.29 4.95
N LEU A 213 11.16 25.43 4.07
CA LEU A 213 11.36 25.97 2.72
C LEU A 213 11.82 27.44 2.78
N GLU A 214 11.19 28.28 3.62
CA GLU A 214 11.63 29.66 3.82
C GLU A 214 13.07 29.76 4.37
N ASN A 215 13.44 28.87 5.28
CA ASN A 215 14.80 28.77 5.80
C ASN A 215 15.80 28.33 4.71
N GLN A 216 15.42 27.37 3.86
CA GLN A 216 16.24 26.93 2.74
C GLN A 216 16.42 28.04 1.70
N GLU A 217 15.35 28.76 1.33
CA GLU A 217 15.44 29.89 0.41
C GLU A 217 16.36 31.00 0.94
N ARG A 218 16.24 31.34 2.23
CA ARG A 218 17.17 32.28 2.89
C ARG A 218 18.60 31.79 2.87
N SER A 219 18.81 30.49 3.12
CA SER A 219 20.15 29.88 3.10
C SER A 219 20.76 29.89 1.71
N VAL A 220 19.98 29.59 0.66
CA VAL A 220 20.41 29.65 -0.74
C VAL A 220 20.76 31.08 -1.14
N ARG A 221 19.91 32.05 -0.82
CA ARG A 221 20.19 33.47 -1.06
C ARG A 221 21.50 33.89 -0.39
N ARG A 222 21.67 33.51 0.88
CA ARG A 222 22.88 33.83 1.65
C ARG A 222 24.12 33.15 1.07
N PHE A 223 24.01 31.90 0.64
CA PHE A 223 25.09 31.17 -0.02
C PHE A 223 25.50 31.85 -1.34
N LEU A 224 24.53 32.29 -2.15
CA LEU A 224 24.80 33.03 -3.39
C LEU A 224 25.43 34.41 -3.12
N GLU A 225 24.99 35.15 -2.10
CA GLU A 225 25.62 36.42 -1.70
C GLU A 225 27.09 36.23 -1.27
N LEU A 226 27.36 35.18 -0.47
CA LEU A 226 28.69 34.92 0.06
C LEU A 226 29.68 34.41 -1.00
N ASN A 227 29.20 33.67 -2.00
CA ASN A 227 30.02 33.10 -3.07
C ASN A 227 29.93 33.87 -4.40
N GLY A 228 29.03 34.84 -4.51
CA GLY A 228 28.83 35.71 -5.66
C GLY A 228 29.61 37.03 -5.59
N GLY A 229 30.65 37.09 -4.75
CA GLY A 229 31.55 38.25 -4.69
C GLY A 229 32.17 38.53 -6.07
N GLU A 230 32.06 39.79 -6.49
CA GLU A 230 32.57 40.37 -7.73
C GLU A 230 33.88 39.75 -8.19
N GLY A 231 33.77 38.81 -9.14
CA GLY A 231 34.90 38.39 -9.95
C GLY A 231 35.27 39.54 -10.87
N HIS A 232 36.34 40.27 -10.51
CA HIS A 232 37.15 41.02 -11.46
C HIS A 232 37.36 40.20 -12.74
N PHE A 233 36.65 40.55 -13.82
CA PHE A 233 37.11 40.35 -15.18
C PHE A 233 37.46 41.72 -15.76
N GLU A 234 38.59 42.27 -15.30
CA GLU A 234 39.33 43.23 -16.10
C GLU A 234 40.75 42.73 -16.34
N ALA A 235 41.01 42.50 -17.64
CA ALA A 235 42.27 42.54 -18.39
C ALA A 235 43.38 41.50 -18.10
N ALA A 236 43.50 40.53 -19.03
CA ALA A 236 44.65 40.42 -19.94
C ALA A 236 44.25 39.68 -21.23
#